data_AF-A0A538J2V0-F1
#
_entry.id   AF-A0A538J2V0-F1
#
_cell.length_a   1.000
_cell.length_b   1.000
_cell.length_c   1.000
_cell.angle_alpha   90.00
_cell.angle_beta   90.00
_cell.angle_gamma   90.00
#
_symmetry.space_group_name_H-M   'P 1'
#
loop_
_entity.id
_entity.type
_entity.pdbx_description
1 polymer ?
#
loop_
_entity_poly.entity_id
_entity_poly.type
_entity_poly.pdbx_seq_one_letter_code
_entity_poly.pdbx_strand_id
1 'polypeptide(L)'
;MFRQLARLYEQNLGLPGTQAQQAQTAAELVLSLHPMQVSRYLEESWSASTGTLTIPREEIPGSLIPQERDSGVDRNMPATIPNLPAGTYPFAPAVWDHLIYAYMIENTRVFEIFRRVLEEYFIGELLDVPSPAGQLWIRTTEALFYNEASPLNIYSVRSSVRPDVRASRRNAYYRMFGMDLNHGTNDNRPYAYPKPPASNVEFVGTFEEFQREVWRGVENFTNTSGPRPTDDAAIANLARALYDMLRVRRRNGNLLREELFFVSTMSWFHLALMYDTPIVVDLKAQAPSAEERLEKIGERVGLPAHSKSHSYIHLAEAMSPILRAIENADFNTEATAPTLYSPNAIRERMMEIITHWSIATGRDMKARKVTVSGQTLPGTVSRPPVTNGRPPVVRQE
;
A
#
# COMPACT_ATOMS: atom_id res chain seq x y z
N MET A 1 -9.52 2.39 0.73
CA MET A 1 -10.52 3.46 0.49
C MET A 1 -11.82 2.90 -0.09
N PHE A 2 -11.86 2.41 -1.33
CA PHE A 2 -13.08 1.80 -1.90
C PHE A 2 -13.57 0.56 -1.16
N ARG A 3 -12.67 -0.20 -0.51
CA ARG A 3 -13.06 -1.27 0.43
C ARG A 3 -13.87 -0.74 1.62
N GLN A 4 -13.55 0.44 2.12
CA GLN A 4 -14.31 1.07 3.20
C GLN A 4 -15.66 1.59 2.68
N LEU A 5 -15.69 2.14 1.47
CA LEU A 5 -16.95 2.51 0.81
C LEU A 5 -17.88 1.29 0.68
N ALA A 6 -17.35 0.14 0.25
CA ALA A 6 -18.13 -1.10 0.19
C ALA A 6 -18.65 -1.52 1.58
N ARG A 7 -17.82 -1.43 2.64
CA ARG A 7 -18.30 -1.69 4.01
C ARG A 7 -19.39 -0.71 4.47
N LEU A 8 -19.31 0.55 4.07
CA LEU A 8 -20.36 1.53 4.37
C LEU A 8 -21.67 1.16 3.65
N TYR A 9 -21.60 0.74 2.38
CA TYR A 9 -22.76 0.24 1.64
C TYR A 9 -23.37 -1.00 2.31
N GLU A 10 -22.53 -1.95 2.73
CA GLU A 10 -22.94 -3.15 3.47
C GLU A 10 -23.69 -2.79 4.76
N GLN A 11 -23.17 -1.86 5.56
CA GLN A 11 -23.75 -1.45 6.84
C GLN A 11 -25.04 -0.64 6.69
N ASN A 12 -25.13 0.22 5.66
CA ASN A 12 -26.19 1.22 5.55
C ASN A 12 -27.39 0.79 4.70
N LEU A 13 -27.20 -0.15 3.77
CA LEU A 13 -28.23 -0.50 2.78
C LEU A 13 -29.10 -1.70 3.18
N GLY A 14 -28.83 -2.36 4.31
CA GLY A 14 -29.63 -3.50 4.77
C GLY A 14 -29.71 -4.62 3.72
N LEU A 15 -28.58 -4.92 3.07
CA LEU A 15 -28.52 -5.86 1.94
C LEU A 15 -29.02 -7.26 2.36
N PRO A 16 -29.75 -7.99 1.50
CA PRO A 16 -30.22 -9.33 1.81
C PRO A 16 -29.08 -10.36 1.75
N GLY A 17 -29.25 -11.50 2.44
CA GLY A 17 -28.34 -12.65 2.36
C GLY A 17 -27.41 -12.83 3.57
N THR A 18 -26.46 -13.74 3.44
CA THR A 18 -25.40 -13.94 4.45
C THR A 18 -24.41 -12.78 4.43
N GLN A 19 -23.62 -12.59 5.49
CA GLN A 19 -22.61 -11.54 5.55
C GLN A 19 -21.66 -11.54 4.34
N ALA A 20 -21.25 -12.73 3.88
CA ALA A 20 -20.41 -12.86 2.69
C ALA A 20 -21.12 -12.37 1.41
N GLN A 21 -22.41 -12.69 1.25
CA GLN A 21 -23.23 -12.24 0.11
C GLN A 21 -23.49 -10.73 0.16
N GLN A 22 -23.73 -10.18 1.36
CA GLN A 22 -23.91 -8.75 1.57
C GLN A 22 -22.63 -7.99 1.19
N ALA A 23 -21.47 -8.44 1.65
CA ALA A 23 -20.19 -7.82 1.34
C ALA A 23 -19.85 -7.88 -0.17
N GLN A 24 -20.14 -9.00 -0.82
CA GLN A 24 -20.02 -9.12 -2.28
C GLN A 24 -20.95 -8.12 -2.99
N THR A 25 -22.24 -8.10 -2.63
CA THR A 25 -23.24 -7.19 -3.22
C THR A 25 -22.81 -5.73 -3.04
N ALA A 26 -22.28 -5.36 -1.87
CA ALA A 26 -21.78 -4.02 -1.62
C ALA A 26 -20.56 -3.67 -2.49
N ALA A 27 -19.64 -4.61 -2.70
CA ALA A 27 -18.52 -4.42 -3.62
C ALA A 27 -18.99 -4.22 -5.06
N GLU A 28 -19.96 -5.00 -5.52
CA GLU A 28 -20.57 -4.86 -6.86
C GLU A 28 -21.25 -3.50 -7.04
N LEU A 29 -21.94 -3.00 -6.01
CA LEU A 29 -22.54 -1.66 -6.02
C LEU A 29 -21.49 -0.56 -6.15
N VAL A 30 -20.36 -0.66 -5.44
CA VAL A 30 -19.26 0.33 -5.56
C VAL A 30 -18.60 0.27 -6.93
N LEU A 31 -18.37 -0.93 -7.46
CA LEU A 31 -17.72 -1.14 -8.75
C LEU A 31 -18.61 -0.80 -9.95
N SER A 32 -19.92 -0.68 -9.74
CA SER A 32 -20.91 -0.22 -10.72
C SER A 32 -21.22 1.28 -10.62
N LEU A 33 -20.50 2.04 -9.78
CA LEU A 33 -20.66 3.49 -9.76
C LEU A 33 -20.13 4.15 -11.04
N HIS A 34 -20.80 5.22 -11.47
CA HIS A 34 -20.37 6.04 -12.59
C HIS A 34 -19.04 6.76 -12.27
N PRO A 35 -18.12 6.98 -13.23
CA PRO A 35 -16.83 7.61 -12.95
C PRO A 35 -16.95 8.97 -12.24
N MET A 36 -17.99 9.77 -12.53
CA MET A 36 -18.25 11.03 -11.82
C MET A 36 -18.59 10.85 -10.34
N GLN A 37 -19.33 9.80 -9.98
CA GLN A 37 -19.66 9.51 -8.58
C GLN A 37 -18.40 9.12 -7.81
N VAL A 38 -17.60 8.24 -8.40
CA VAL A 38 -16.32 7.80 -7.82
C VAL A 38 -15.33 8.96 -7.69
N SER A 39 -15.18 9.76 -8.75
CA SER A 39 -14.37 10.99 -8.77
C SER A 39 -14.71 11.90 -7.60
N ARG A 40 -16.01 12.16 -7.42
CA ARG A 40 -16.47 13.03 -6.35
C ARG A 40 -16.25 12.47 -4.95
N TYR A 41 -16.46 11.18 -4.76
CA TYR A 41 -16.15 10.55 -3.47
C TYR A 41 -14.68 10.75 -3.10
N LEU A 42 -13.76 10.78 -4.06
CA LEU A 42 -12.35 11.11 -3.82
C LEU A 42 -12.16 12.57 -3.38
N GLU A 43 -12.85 13.53 -4.00
CA GLU A 43 -12.83 14.94 -3.61
C GLU A 43 -13.36 15.16 -2.19
N GLU A 44 -14.45 14.48 -1.84
CA GLU A 44 -15.08 14.56 -0.52
C GLU A 44 -14.20 13.90 0.55
N SER A 45 -13.62 12.74 0.22
CA SER A 45 -12.64 12.07 1.08
C SER A 45 -11.44 12.95 1.36
N TRP A 46 -10.90 13.60 0.32
CA TRP A 46 -9.82 14.58 0.47
C TRP A 46 -10.23 15.73 1.39
N SER A 47 -11.36 16.37 1.10
CA SER A 47 -11.85 17.52 1.86
C SER A 47 -12.03 17.19 3.35
N ALA A 48 -12.60 16.03 3.66
CA ALA A 48 -12.80 15.56 5.04
C ALA A 48 -11.47 15.30 5.78
N SER A 49 -10.43 14.86 5.10
CA SER A 49 -9.13 14.54 5.71
C SER A 49 -8.31 15.79 6.12
N THR A 50 -8.57 16.93 5.47
CA THR A 50 -7.78 18.16 5.69
C THR A 50 -8.04 18.82 7.05
N GLY A 51 -9.06 18.37 7.80
CA GLY A 51 -9.28 18.80 9.18
C GLY A 51 -8.18 18.37 10.16
N THR A 52 -7.33 17.39 9.81
CA THR A 52 -6.25 16.86 10.67
C THR A 52 -4.84 17.20 10.19
N LEU A 53 -4.68 17.72 8.97
CA LEU A 53 -3.38 18.02 8.36
C LEU A 53 -3.33 19.49 7.96
N THR A 54 -2.36 20.24 8.47
CA THR A 54 -2.17 21.66 8.12
C THR A 54 -1.66 21.78 6.68
N ILE A 55 -2.59 21.82 5.72
CA ILE A 55 -2.30 22.12 4.32
C ILE A 55 -2.56 23.62 4.10
N PRO A 56 -1.67 24.36 3.44
CA PRO A 56 -1.96 25.74 3.03
C PRO A 56 -3.20 25.73 2.13
N ARG A 57 -4.28 26.40 2.59
CA ARG A 57 -5.51 26.55 1.83
C ARG A 57 -5.46 27.91 1.11
N GLU A 58 -5.60 27.92 -0.20
CA GLU A 58 -6.13 29.11 -0.86
C GLU A 58 -7.62 29.18 -0.49
N GLU A 59 -7.98 30.16 0.33
CA GLU A 59 -9.38 30.40 0.66
C GLU A 59 -10.11 30.82 -0.61
N ILE A 60 -10.90 29.89 -1.16
CA ILE A 60 -11.87 30.23 -2.21
C ILE A 60 -12.89 31.16 -1.55
N PRO A 61 -13.10 32.39 -2.07
CA PRO A 61 -14.11 33.30 -1.54
C PRO A 61 -15.46 32.58 -1.48
N GLY A 62 -16.15 32.66 -0.34
CA GLY A 62 -17.40 31.92 -0.11
C GLY A 62 -18.50 32.16 -1.17
N SER A 63 -18.42 33.27 -1.91
CA SER A 63 -19.30 33.62 -3.03
C SER A 63 -19.04 32.84 -4.33
N LEU A 64 -17.88 32.20 -4.46
CA LEU A 64 -17.47 31.39 -5.61
C LEU A 64 -17.51 29.89 -5.31
N ILE A 65 -17.84 29.49 -4.07
CA ILE A 65 -18.24 28.11 -3.78
C ILE A 65 -19.56 27.95 -4.53
N PRO A 66 -19.59 27.26 -5.68
CA PRO A 66 -20.86 27.03 -6.33
C PRO A 66 -21.71 26.25 -5.32
N GLN A 67 -23.03 26.40 -5.36
CA GLN A 67 -23.92 25.35 -4.87
C GLN A 67 -23.67 24.13 -5.76
N GLU A 68 -22.50 23.50 -5.65
CA GLU A 68 -22.13 22.30 -6.36
C GLU A 68 -23.09 21.25 -5.85
N ARG A 69 -24.04 20.90 -6.72
CA ARG A 69 -25.01 19.79 -6.62
C ARG A 69 -24.48 18.72 -5.69
N ASP A 70 -25.26 18.16 -4.79
CA ASP A 70 -24.82 17.12 -3.84
C ASP A 70 -24.20 15.88 -4.48
N SER A 71 -23.40 15.15 -3.71
CA SER A 71 -22.69 13.98 -4.20
C SER A 71 -23.65 12.94 -4.67
N GLY A 72 -23.45 12.45 -5.89
CA GLY A 72 -24.16 11.25 -6.34
C GLY A 72 -23.78 10.00 -5.55
N VAL A 73 -22.90 10.14 -4.54
CA VAL A 73 -22.58 9.12 -3.54
C VAL A 73 -23.42 9.32 -2.26
N ASP A 74 -24.19 10.42 -2.09
CA ASP A 74 -25.63 10.37 -1.71
C ASP A 74 -26.37 11.74 -1.70
N ARG A 75 -27.61 11.74 -2.21
CA ARG A 75 -28.80 12.45 -1.68
C ARG A 75 -30.12 11.91 -2.27
N ASN A 76 -30.06 11.06 -3.31
CA ASN A 76 -31.20 10.31 -3.88
C ASN A 76 -30.68 9.21 -4.83
N MET A 77 -30.31 8.02 -4.35
CA MET A 77 -30.50 6.82 -5.20
C MET A 77 -32.02 6.69 -5.46
N PRO A 78 -32.52 6.42 -6.69
CA PRO A 78 -32.01 5.38 -7.59
C PRO A 78 -32.13 5.72 -9.10
N ALA A 79 -31.73 4.79 -9.98
CA ALA A 79 -32.46 4.61 -11.23
C ALA A 79 -33.00 3.19 -11.47
N THR A 80 -32.65 2.18 -10.65
CA THR A 80 -33.15 0.81 -10.92
C THR A 80 -33.42 -0.08 -9.69
N ILE A 81 -33.25 0.38 -8.46
CA ILE A 81 -33.64 -0.41 -7.27
C ILE A 81 -34.90 0.24 -6.64
N PRO A 82 -36.08 -0.41 -6.68
CA PRO A 82 -37.29 0.11 -6.04
C PRO A 82 -37.17 -0.05 -4.51
N ASN A 83 -37.50 1.02 -3.78
CA ASN A 83 -37.68 1.09 -2.31
C ASN A 83 -36.43 1.05 -1.42
N LEU A 84 -35.66 2.15 -1.37
CA LEU A 84 -34.87 2.51 -0.19
C LEU A 84 -35.33 3.87 0.37
N PRO A 85 -35.54 4.01 1.68
CA PRO A 85 -35.97 5.27 2.30
C PRO A 85 -34.83 6.29 2.28
N ALA A 86 -35.17 7.54 1.97
CA ALA A 86 -34.25 8.69 1.98
C ALA A 86 -33.74 8.95 3.41
N GLY A 87 -32.51 8.54 3.70
CA GLY A 87 -31.83 8.77 4.97
C GLY A 87 -30.56 9.59 4.78
N THR A 88 -30.36 10.60 5.62
CA THR A 88 -29.12 11.38 5.71
C THR A 88 -28.04 10.51 6.38
N TYR A 89 -27.22 9.81 5.62
CA TYR A 89 -26.11 9.05 6.19
C TYR A 89 -24.97 9.98 6.61
N PRO A 90 -24.49 9.93 7.86
CA PRO A 90 -23.33 10.73 8.27
C PRO A 90 -22.10 10.27 7.49
N PHE A 91 -21.53 11.18 6.71
CA PHE A 91 -20.24 11.01 6.06
C PHE A 91 -19.18 10.80 7.17
N ALA A 92 -18.86 9.55 7.51
CA ALA A 92 -17.72 9.26 8.34
C ALA A 92 -16.46 9.77 7.60
N PRO A 93 -15.52 10.46 8.26
CA PRO A 93 -14.32 10.97 7.58
C PRO A 93 -13.60 9.77 6.94
N ALA A 94 -13.49 9.79 5.62
CA ALA A 94 -12.87 8.70 4.88
C ALA A 94 -11.36 8.68 5.18
N VAL A 95 -10.95 7.83 6.13
CA VAL A 95 -9.54 7.56 6.40
C VAL A 95 -9.03 6.59 5.35
N TRP A 96 -8.37 7.07 4.30
CA TRP A 96 -7.77 6.17 3.31
C TRP A 96 -6.63 5.32 3.91
N ASP A 97 -6.15 4.31 3.19
CA ASP A 97 -5.06 3.45 3.66
C ASP A 97 -3.69 4.16 3.61
N HIS A 98 -2.68 3.69 4.33
CA HIS A 98 -1.32 4.26 4.23
C HIS A 98 -0.69 3.93 2.86
N LEU A 99 0.23 4.74 2.32
CA LEU A 99 0.92 4.49 1.03
C LEU A 99 1.54 3.09 0.91
N ILE A 100 1.93 2.48 2.04
CA ILE A 100 2.45 1.11 2.08
C ILE A 100 1.44 0.09 1.55
N TYR A 101 0.14 0.33 1.75
CA TYR A 101 -0.93 -0.49 1.20
C TYR A 101 -0.84 -0.52 -0.32
N ALA A 102 -0.74 0.65 -0.94
CA ALA A 102 -0.62 0.76 -2.39
C ALA A 102 0.64 0.06 -2.89
N TYR A 103 1.77 0.26 -2.19
CA TYR A 103 3.03 -0.42 -2.50
C TYR A 103 2.87 -1.95 -2.47
N MET A 104 2.28 -2.51 -1.42
CA MET A 104 2.12 -3.96 -1.28
C MET A 104 1.19 -4.52 -2.36
N ILE A 105 0.03 -3.90 -2.56
CA ILE A 105 -0.91 -4.33 -3.61
C ILE A 105 -0.27 -4.21 -5.00
N GLU A 106 0.49 -3.16 -5.29
CA GLU A 106 1.12 -3.00 -6.61
C GLU A 106 2.24 -4.04 -6.86
N ASN A 107 2.90 -4.54 -5.82
CA ASN A 107 3.88 -5.64 -5.92
C ASN A 107 3.27 -6.97 -6.37
N THR A 108 1.94 -7.12 -6.40
CA THR A 108 1.25 -8.27 -7.01
C THR A 108 1.22 -8.22 -8.54
N ARG A 109 1.60 -7.08 -9.14
CA ARG A 109 1.45 -6.71 -10.56
C ARG A 109 0.02 -6.38 -11.00
N VAL A 110 -0.92 -6.26 -10.05
CA VAL A 110 -2.33 -5.99 -10.34
C VAL A 110 -2.57 -4.80 -11.28
N PHE A 111 -1.79 -3.72 -11.15
CA PHE A 111 -1.91 -2.56 -12.03
C PHE A 111 -1.59 -2.92 -13.49
N GLU A 112 -0.46 -3.58 -13.76
CA GLU A 112 -0.08 -3.92 -15.14
C GLU A 112 -0.98 -5.02 -15.73
N ILE A 113 -1.46 -5.94 -14.89
CA ILE A 113 -2.41 -6.99 -15.31
C ILE A 113 -3.73 -6.35 -15.75
N PHE A 114 -4.34 -5.48 -14.92
CA PHE A 114 -5.58 -4.82 -15.31
C PHE A 114 -5.40 -3.82 -16.45
N ARG A 115 -4.23 -3.20 -16.58
CA ARG A 115 -3.89 -2.43 -17.78
C ARG A 115 -4.01 -3.31 -19.02
N ARG A 116 -3.41 -4.51 -18.99
CA ARG A 116 -3.47 -5.45 -20.11
C ARG A 116 -4.90 -5.91 -20.38
N VAL A 117 -5.70 -6.16 -19.34
CA VAL A 117 -7.14 -6.45 -19.48
C VAL A 117 -7.86 -5.34 -20.27
N LEU A 118 -7.62 -4.07 -19.92
CA LEU A 118 -8.22 -2.94 -20.64
C LEU A 118 -7.72 -2.88 -22.10
N GLU A 119 -6.43 -3.06 -22.34
CA GLU A 119 -5.86 -3.11 -23.69
C GLU A 119 -6.52 -4.20 -24.55
N GLU A 120 -6.73 -5.40 -23.98
CA GLU A 120 -7.39 -6.51 -24.68
C GLU A 120 -8.89 -6.27 -24.92
N TYR A 121 -9.58 -5.52 -24.05
CA TYR A 121 -10.98 -5.16 -24.29
C TYR A 121 -11.18 -4.02 -25.30
N PHE A 122 -10.24 -3.08 -25.39
CA PHE A 122 -10.36 -1.93 -26.29
C PHE A 122 -9.78 -2.16 -27.68
N ILE A 123 -8.68 -2.91 -27.77
CA ILE A 123 -7.89 -3.06 -28.99
C ILE A 123 -7.74 -4.53 -29.36
N GLY A 124 -7.66 -5.41 -28.35
CA GLY A 124 -7.49 -6.85 -28.56
C GLY A 124 -8.77 -7.58 -28.94
N GLU A 125 -8.58 -8.85 -29.27
CA GLU A 125 -9.65 -9.83 -29.54
C GLU A 125 -9.50 -11.08 -28.65
N LEU A 126 -8.62 -11.03 -27.65
CA LEU A 126 -8.30 -12.18 -26.80
C LEU A 126 -9.42 -12.53 -25.81
N LEU A 127 -10.19 -11.53 -25.38
CA LEU A 127 -11.20 -11.66 -24.33
C LEU A 127 -12.61 -11.74 -24.92
N ASP A 128 -13.50 -12.46 -24.25
CA ASP A 128 -14.92 -12.52 -24.59
C ASP A 128 -15.61 -11.18 -24.38
N VAL A 129 -16.79 -10.99 -24.98
CA VAL A 129 -17.58 -9.75 -24.82
C VAL A 129 -17.96 -9.55 -23.34
N PRO A 130 -17.62 -8.41 -22.73
CA PRO A 130 -17.94 -8.15 -21.33
C PRO A 130 -19.43 -7.90 -21.14
N SER A 131 -19.96 -8.30 -19.98
CA SER A 131 -21.31 -7.99 -19.54
C SER A 131 -21.53 -6.47 -19.42
N PRO A 132 -22.78 -5.98 -19.37
CA PRO A 132 -23.04 -4.54 -19.16
C PRO A 132 -22.38 -3.99 -17.88
N ALA A 133 -22.32 -4.79 -16.82
CA ALA A 133 -21.66 -4.42 -15.57
C ALA A 133 -20.12 -4.41 -15.72
N GLY A 134 -19.54 -5.40 -16.42
CA GLY A 134 -18.12 -5.39 -16.76
C GLY A 134 -17.73 -4.19 -17.63
N GLN A 135 -18.54 -3.83 -18.63
CA GLN A 135 -18.34 -2.63 -19.45
C GLN A 135 -18.34 -1.34 -18.64
N LEU A 136 -19.21 -1.26 -17.62
CA LEU A 136 -19.22 -0.12 -16.71
C LEU A 136 -17.93 -0.06 -15.89
N TRP A 137 -17.49 -1.19 -15.33
CA TRP A 137 -16.22 -1.27 -14.62
C TRP A 137 -15.03 -0.87 -15.50
N ILE A 138 -14.97 -1.36 -16.75
CA ILE A 138 -13.93 -1.04 -17.73
C ILE A 138 -13.86 0.48 -17.96
N ARG A 139 -15.01 1.12 -18.28
CA ARG A 139 -15.09 2.57 -18.52
C ARG A 139 -14.72 3.38 -17.28
N THR A 140 -15.21 2.99 -16.11
CA THR A 140 -14.89 3.67 -14.85
C THR A 140 -13.40 3.56 -14.53
N THR A 141 -12.82 2.38 -14.70
CA THR A 141 -11.39 2.13 -14.43
C THR A 141 -10.49 2.93 -15.36
N GLU A 142 -10.79 2.92 -16.66
CA GLU A 142 -10.04 3.71 -17.64
C GLU A 142 -10.12 5.21 -17.33
N ALA A 143 -11.34 5.74 -17.14
CA ALA A 143 -11.58 7.15 -16.91
C ALA A 143 -10.88 7.70 -15.65
N LEU A 144 -10.76 6.88 -14.60
CA LEU A 144 -10.17 7.31 -13.33
C LEU A 144 -8.66 7.13 -13.26
N PHE A 145 -8.12 6.03 -13.81
CA PHE A 145 -6.75 5.61 -13.50
C PHE A 145 -5.82 5.51 -14.71
N TYR A 146 -6.36 5.46 -15.93
CA TYR A 146 -5.56 5.36 -17.16
C TYR A 146 -5.68 6.58 -18.08
N ASN A 147 -6.78 7.33 -17.98
CA ASN A 147 -6.96 8.58 -18.70
C ASN A 147 -6.24 9.76 -17.99
N GLU A 148 -5.98 10.84 -18.73
CA GLU A 148 -5.57 12.11 -18.15
C GLU A 148 -6.77 12.73 -17.42
N ALA A 149 -6.71 12.74 -16.09
CA ALA A 149 -7.75 13.33 -15.26
C ALA A 149 -7.90 14.84 -15.55
N SER A 150 -9.13 15.35 -15.38
CA SER A 150 -9.38 16.79 -15.44
C SER A 150 -8.39 17.55 -14.55
N PRO A 151 -7.77 18.65 -15.01
CA PRO A 151 -6.75 19.38 -14.26
C PRO A 151 -7.20 19.84 -12.87
N LEU A 152 -8.51 20.01 -12.67
CA LEU A 152 -9.10 20.52 -11.43
C LEU A 152 -9.37 19.43 -10.39
N ASN A 153 -9.24 18.15 -10.74
CA ASN A 153 -9.50 17.08 -9.79
C ASN A 153 -8.31 16.91 -8.83
N ILE A 154 -8.57 16.68 -7.55
CA ILE A 154 -7.52 16.55 -6.53
C ILE A 154 -6.56 15.41 -6.81
N TYR A 155 -7.09 14.34 -7.40
CA TYR A 155 -6.34 13.14 -7.75
C TYR A 155 -5.64 13.25 -9.12
N SER A 156 -5.68 14.43 -9.77
CA SER A 156 -4.89 14.72 -10.95
C SER A 156 -3.42 14.92 -10.58
N VAL A 157 -2.67 13.81 -10.55
CA VAL A 157 -1.21 13.79 -10.27
C VAL A 157 -0.35 13.77 -11.53
N ARG A 158 -1.00 13.61 -12.70
CA ARG A 158 -0.36 13.61 -14.02
C ARG A 158 -0.41 15.01 -14.61
N SER A 159 0.69 15.45 -15.21
CA SER A 159 0.78 16.74 -15.90
C SER A 159 1.89 16.66 -16.94
N SER A 160 2.09 17.73 -17.72
CA SER A 160 3.24 17.84 -18.62
C SER A 160 4.59 17.69 -17.89
N VAL A 161 4.65 18.03 -16.59
CA VAL A 161 5.84 17.88 -15.73
C VAL A 161 5.97 16.45 -15.18
N ARG A 162 4.85 15.75 -15.01
CA ARG A 162 4.78 14.35 -14.53
C ARG A 162 3.98 13.51 -15.53
N PRO A 163 4.52 13.26 -16.73
CA PRO A 163 3.75 12.65 -17.81
C PRO A 163 3.49 11.16 -17.56
N ASP A 164 4.32 10.50 -16.76
CA ASP A 164 4.21 9.07 -16.47
C ASP A 164 3.77 8.81 -15.02
N VAL A 165 2.55 8.27 -14.90
CA VAL A 165 1.96 7.89 -13.61
C VAL A 165 2.69 6.71 -12.95
N ARG A 166 3.25 5.78 -13.74
CA ARG A 166 3.99 4.62 -13.22
C ARG A 166 5.32 5.06 -12.60
N ALA A 167 6.05 5.95 -13.27
CA ALA A 167 7.23 6.61 -12.72
C ALA A 167 6.89 7.40 -11.44
N SER A 168 5.75 8.11 -11.43
CA SER A 168 5.31 8.89 -10.28
C SER A 168 5.01 8.01 -9.05
N ARG A 169 4.39 6.84 -9.23
CA ARG A 169 4.16 5.85 -8.16
C ARG A 169 5.45 5.30 -7.57
N ARG A 170 6.34 4.82 -8.44
CA ARG A 170 7.65 4.30 -8.03
C ARG A 170 8.47 5.35 -7.29
N ASN A 171 8.44 6.59 -7.76
CA ASN A 171 9.05 7.71 -7.07
C ASN A 171 8.46 7.94 -5.67
N ALA A 172 7.13 7.94 -5.51
CA ALA A 172 6.49 8.11 -4.21
C ALA A 172 6.86 6.99 -3.22
N TYR A 173 6.86 5.72 -3.65
CA TYR A 173 7.30 4.59 -2.83
C TYR A 173 8.77 4.72 -2.43
N TYR A 174 9.64 5.09 -3.38
CA TYR A 174 11.05 5.27 -3.09
C TYR A 174 11.28 6.45 -2.14
N ARG A 175 10.56 7.56 -2.27
CA ARG A 175 10.63 8.69 -1.33
C ARG A 175 10.22 8.27 0.09
N MET A 176 9.12 7.53 0.22
CA MET A 176 8.55 7.16 1.51
C MET A 176 9.31 6.03 2.21
N PHE A 177 9.76 5.01 1.47
CA PHE A 177 10.31 3.77 2.04
C PHE A 177 11.71 3.41 1.55
N GLY A 178 12.24 4.13 0.55
CA GLY A 178 13.48 3.75 -0.12
C GLY A 178 13.39 2.44 -0.92
N MET A 179 12.17 2.00 -1.26
CA MET A 179 11.90 0.71 -1.89
C MET A 179 11.49 0.88 -3.36
N ASP A 180 11.98 -0.02 -4.20
CA ASP A 180 11.51 -0.23 -5.58
C ASP A 180 10.48 -1.37 -5.61
N LEU A 181 9.54 -1.35 -6.57
CA LEU A 181 8.66 -2.51 -6.78
C LEU A 181 9.49 -3.69 -7.31
N ASN A 182 9.05 -4.90 -6.95
CA ASN A 182 9.69 -6.16 -7.33
C ASN A 182 9.61 -6.52 -8.82
N HIS A 183 8.87 -5.72 -9.60
CA HIS A 183 8.65 -5.91 -11.03
C HIS A 183 8.99 -4.64 -11.80
N GLY A 184 9.43 -4.84 -13.03
CA GLY A 184 9.86 -3.80 -13.95
C GLY A 184 8.79 -3.43 -14.98
N THR A 185 9.17 -3.43 -16.26
CA THR A 185 8.25 -3.33 -17.40
C THR A 185 7.60 -4.69 -17.70
N ASN A 186 6.73 -4.73 -18.72
CA ASN A 186 6.11 -5.98 -19.19
C ASN A 186 7.16 -7.03 -19.59
N ASP A 187 8.28 -6.59 -20.19
CA ASP A 187 9.42 -7.44 -20.57
C ASP A 187 10.40 -7.73 -19.41
N ASN A 188 9.95 -7.49 -18.18
CA ASN A 188 10.74 -7.67 -16.96
C ASN A 188 12.04 -6.84 -16.89
N ARG A 189 12.15 -5.78 -17.69
CA ARG A 189 13.29 -4.84 -17.64
C ARG A 189 13.08 -3.85 -16.49
N PRO A 190 14.15 -3.38 -15.82
CA PRO A 190 14.02 -2.34 -14.82
C PRO A 190 13.24 -1.13 -15.35
N TYR A 191 12.25 -0.66 -14.59
CA TYR A 191 11.47 0.51 -14.97
C TYR A 191 12.27 1.78 -14.69
N ALA A 192 12.59 2.56 -15.72
CA ALA A 192 13.35 3.79 -15.55
C ALA A 192 12.46 4.91 -14.98
N TYR A 193 12.90 5.57 -13.91
CA TYR A 193 12.24 6.75 -13.36
C TYR A 193 13.24 7.62 -12.60
N PRO A 194 12.97 8.93 -12.43
CA PRO A 194 13.85 9.82 -11.67
C PRO A 194 13.87 9.42 -10.19
N LYS A 195 15.02 8.98 -9.68
CA LYS A 195 15.19 8.73 -8.24
C LYS A 195 15.39 10.06 -7.50
N PRO A 196 14.68 10.29 -6.38
CA PRO A 196 14.88 11.48 -5.57
C PRO A 196 16.27 11.45 -4.93
N PRO A 197 16.90 12.62 -4.67
CA PRO A 197 18.18 12.69 -3.96
C PRO A 197 18.08 12.29 -2.49
N ALA A 198 16.88 12.33 -1.89
CA ALA A 198 16.63 11.94 -0.52
C ALA A 198 15.43 11.01 -0.43
N SER A 199 15.60 9.89 0.28
CA SER A 199 14.59 8.85 0.54
C SER A 199 14.86 8.18 1.89
N ASN A 200 13.89 7.41 2.38
CA ASN A 200 14.04 6.65 3.63
C ASN A 200 14.67 5.27 3.37
N VAL A 201 15.90 5.23 2.84
CA VAL A 201 16.60 3.97 2.50
C VAL A 201 16.82 3.04 3.70
N GLU A 202 16.84 3.57 4.92
CA GLU A 202 17.00 2.80 6.15
C GLU A 202 15.69 2.20 6.67
N PHE A 203 14.53 2.61 6.11
CA PHE A 203 13.21 2.17 6.56
C PHE A 203 13.11 0.66 6.73
N VAL A 204 13.57 -0.09 5.72
CA VAL A 204 13.52 -1.56 5.72
C VAL A 204 14.32 -2.14 6.88
N GLY A 205 15.54 -1.63 7.13
CA GLY A 205 16.39 -2.10 8.21
C GLY A 205 15.79 -1.82 9.59
N THR A 206 15.30 -0.59 9.80
CA THR A 206 14.63 -0.18 11.04
C THR A 206 13.34 -0.97 11.27
N PHE A 207 12.54 -1.18 10.22
CA PHE A 207 11.28 -1.91 10.30
C PHE A 207 11.48 -3.40 10.59
N GLU A 208 12.56 -4.02 10.10
CA GLU A 208 12.90 -5.40 10.43
C GLU A 208 13.40 -5.55 11.86
N GLU A 209 14.24 -4.64 12.34
CA GLU A 209 14.65 -4.66 13.74
C GLU A 209 13.45 -4.45 14.67
N PHE A 210 12.55 -3.52 14.32
CA PHE A 210 11.29 -3.30 15.03
C PHE A 210 10.46 -4.59 15.14
N GLN A 211 10.27 -5.30 14.03
CA GLN A 211 9.55 -6.58 13.99
C GLN A 211 10.22 -7.65 14.87
N ARG A 212 11.56 -7.73 14.87
CA ARG A 212 12.31 -8.68 15.71
C ARG A 212 12.12 -8.42 17.20
N GLU A 213 12.18 -7.16 17.63
CA GLU A 213 11.96 -6.81 19.03
C GLU A 213 10.51 -7.06 19.47
N VAL A 214 9.53 -6.74 18.62
CA VAL A 214 8.12 -7.08 18.88
C VAL A 214 7.94 -8.59 18.97
N TRP A 215 8.56 -9.39 18.09
CA TRP A 215 8.52 -10.85 18.16
C TRP A 215 9.08 -11.39 19.48
N ARG A 216 10.19 -10.82 19.98
CA ARG A 216 10.73 -11.18 21.31
C ARG A 216 9.74 -10.86 22.42
N GLY A 217 9.05 -9.73 22.33
CA GLY A 217 7.93 -9.39 23.22
C GLY A 217 6.82 -10.44 23.20
N VAL A 218 6.45 -10.91 22.01
CA VAL A 218 5.40 -11.94 21.83
C VAL A 218 5.84 -13.28 22.43
N GLU A 219 7.06 -13.72 22.13
CA GLU A 219 7.62 -15.00 22.61
C GLU A 219 7.70 -15.05 24.15
N ASN A 220 8.01 -13.90 24.77
CA ASN A 220 8.24 -13.82 26.21
C ASN A 220 7.06 -13.21 26.99
N PHE A 221 5.91 -12.99 26.36
CA PHE A 221 4.77 -12.32 27.01
C PHE A 221 4.28 -13.07 28.25
N THR A 222 4.14 -14.40 28.15
CA THR A 222 3.72 -15.28 29.26
C THR A 222 4.90 -15.80 30.09
N ASN A 223 6.12 -15.30 29.83
CA ASN A 223 7.28 -15.79 30.54
C ASN A 223 7.27 -15.25 31.98
N THR A 224 7.03 -16.16 32.93
CA THR A 224 6.96 -15.89 34.38
C THR A 224 8.18 -16.40 35.14
N SER A 225 9.13 -17.08 34.47
CA SER A 225 10.33 -17.62 35.13
C SER A 225 11.60 -17.38 34.32
N GLY A 226 12.66 -16.95 35.00
CA GLY A 226 13.93 -16.59 34.37
C GLY A 226 13.95 -15.16 33.78
N PRO A 227 15.05 -14.77 33.10
CA PRO A 227 15.18 -13.46 32.49
C PRO A 227 14.16 -13.24 31.36
N ARG A 228 13.47 -12.09 31.37
CA ARG A 228 12.57 -11.66 30.28
C ARG A 228 13.35 -10.71 29.35
N PRO A 229 13.79 -11.15 28.16
CA PRO A 229 14.60 -10.34 27.25
C PRO A 229 13.80 -9.29 26.46
N THR A 230 12.52 -9.08 26.79
CA THR A 230 11.69 -8.04 26.15
C THR A 230 12.22 -6.66 26.56
N ASP A 231 12.53 -5.82 25.57
CA ASP A 231 12.98 -4.46 25.77
C ASP A 231 11.94 -3.47 25.19
N ASP A 232 11.06 -2.98 26.06
CA ASP A 232 10.01 -2.03 25.69
C ASP A 232 10.58 -0.68 25.23
N ALA A 233 11.75 -0.30 25.75
CA ALA A 233 12.44 0.92 25.36
C ALA A 233 13.01 0.80 23.94
N ALA A 234 13.60 -0.33 23.59
CA ALA A 234 14.05 -0.61 22.23
C ALA A 234 12.88 -0.57 21.23
N ILE A 235 11.75 -1.20 21.55
CA ILE A 235 10.54 -1.16 20.71
C ILE A 235 10.05 0.29 20.52
N ALA A 236 9.95 1.06 21.61
CA ALA A 236 9.50 2.46 21.56
C ALA A 236 10.46 3.36 20.75
N ASN A 237 11.78 3.15 20.89
CA ASN A 237 12.80 3.89 20.14
C ASN A 237 12.75 3.57 18.64
N LEU A 238 12.56 2.30 18.27
CA LEU A 238 12.39 1.88 16.88
C LEU A 238 11.08 2.41 16.27
N ALA A 239 9.99 2.39 17.03
CA ALA A 239 8.72 3.02 16.63
C ALA A 239 8.89 4.53 16.39
N ARG A 240 9.62 5.23 17.28
CA ARG A 240 9.92 6.66 17.11
C ARG A 240 10.79 6.93 15.88
N ALA A 241 11.81 6.11 15.62
CA ALA A 241 12.63 6.24 14.42
C ALA A 241 11.78 6.09 13.14
N LEU A 242 10.85 5.10 13.11
CA LEU A 242 9.90 4.94 12.01
C LEU A 242 8.95 6.14 11.89
N TYR A 243 8.41 6.65 13.00
CA TYR A 243 7.59 7.87 13.05
C TYR A 243 8.31 9.05 12.39
N ASP A 244 9.56 9.31 12.79
CA ASP A 244 10.34 10.44 12.28
C ASP A 244 10.62 10.28 10.77
N MET A 245 11.02 9.09 10.32
CA MET A 245 11.23 8.81 8.89
C MET A 245 9.98 9.07 8.06
N LEU A 246 8.81 8.57 8.48
CA LEU A 246 7.57 8.69 7.74
C LEU A 246 7.04 10.15 7.75
N ARG A 247 7.02 10.79 8.93
CA ARG A 247 6.52 12.16 9.11
C ARG A 247 7.33 13.20 8.35
N VAL A 248 8.66 13.05 8.28
CA VAL A 248 9.53 13.95 7.49
C VAL A 248 9.11 13.98 6.02
N ARG A 249 8.64 12.86 5.46
CA ARG A 249 8.19 12.78 4.05
C ARG A 249 6.80 13.35 3.82
N ARG A 250 6.00 13.50 4.88
CA ARG A 250 4.63 14.06 4.83
C ARG A 250 4.53 15.53 5.22
N ARG A 251 5.62 16.13 5.70
CA ARG A 251 5.63 17.51 6.16
C ARG A 251 5.04 18.44 5.09
N ASN A 252 4.18 19.37 5.53
CA ASN A 252 3.47 20.33 4.68
C ASN A 252 2.61 19.69 3.58
N GLY A 253 2.08 18.50 3.84
CA GLY A 253 1.20 17.79 2.90
C GLY A 253 1.92 17.15 1.72
N ASN A 254 3.25 17.06 1.78
CA ASN A 254 4.04 16.37 0.78
C ASN A 254 3.61 14.89 0.69
N LEU A 255 3.53 14.33 -0.53
CA LEU A 255 3.02 12.99 -0.85
C LEU A 255 1.53 12.73 -0.57
N LEU A 256 0.77 13.67 0.01
CA LEU A 256 -0.65 13.38 0.34
C LEU A 256 -1.51 13.16 -0.90
N ARG A 257 -1.32 13.96 -1.95
CA ARG A 257 -2.09 13.82 -3.20
C ARG A 257 -1.71 12.54 -3.93
N GLU A 258 -0.42 12.26 -4.01
CA GLU A 258 0.09 11.00 -4.55
C GLU A 258 -0.45 9.80 -3.77
N GLU A 259 -0.42 9.85 -2.44
CA GLU A 259 -0.98 8.79 -1.60
C GLU A 259 -2.47 8.59 -1.85
N LEU A 260 -3.28 9.65 -1.80
CA LEU A 260 -4.71 9.56 -2.05
C LEU A 260 -4.96 8.82 -3.37
N PHE A 261 -4.34 9.28 -4.45
CA PHE A 261 -4.57 8.71 -5.77
C PHE A 261 -4.08 7.26 -5.87
N PHE A 262 -2.85 6.96 -5.44
CA PHE A 262 -2.28 5.61 -5.57
C PHE A 262 -2.96 4.58 -4.67
N VAL A 263 -3.33 4.98 -3.44
CA VAL A 263 -4.11 4.14 -2.54
C VAL A 263 -5.51 3.89 -3.09
N SER A 264 -6.15 4.90 -3.68
CA SER A 264 -7.44 4.73 -4.35
C SER A 264 -7.34 3.76 -5.53
N THR A 265 -6.34 3.94 -6.41
CA THR A 265 -6.10 3.04 -7.54
C THR A 265 -5.95 1.59 -7.08
N MET A 266 -5.07 1.33 -6.12
CA MET A 266 -4.83 -0.03 -5.63
C MET A 266 -6.02 -0.58 -4.84
N SER A 267 -6.74 0.27 -4.11
CA SER A 267 -7.96 -0.14 -3.40
C SER A 267 -9.09 -0.49 -4.36
N TRP A 268 -9.15 0.11 -5.55
CA TRP A 268 -10.15 -0.19 -6.58
C TRP A 268 -9.89 -1.58 -7.17
N PHE A 269 -8.65 -1.85 -7.55
CA PHE A 269 -8.27 -3.15 -8.08
C PHE A 269 -8.35 -4.27 -7.03
N HIS A 270 -7.92 -4.00 -5.80
CA HIS A 270 -8.05 -4.97 -4.73
C HIS A 270 -9.53 -5.30 -4.47
N LEU A 271 -10.42 -4.30 -4.40
CA LEU A 271 -11.86 -4.54 -4.25
C LEU A 271 -12.43 -5.42 -5.38
N ALA A 272 -12.01 -5.19 -6.63
CA ALA A 272 -12.42 -6.02 -7.77
C ALA A 272 -12.05 -7.51 -7.61
N LEU A 273 -10.94 -7.79 -6.93
CA LEU A 273 -10.43 -9.15 -6.69
C LEU A 273 -10.95 -9.80 -5.41
N MET A 274 -11.53 -9.05 -4.48
CA MET A 274 -11.98 -9.62 -3.20
C MET A 274 -13.14 -10.61 -3.34
N TYR A 275 -13.95 -10.45 -4.39
CA TYR A 275 -15.17 -11.23 -4.62
C TYR A 275 -15.27 -11.62 -6.10
N ASP A 276 -16.29 -12.42 -6.43
CA ASP A 276 -16.63 -12.75 -7.82
C ASP A 276 -17.39 -11.58 -8.47
N THR A 277 -16.71 -10.44 -8.57
CA THR A 277 -17.24 -9.21 -9.16
C THR A 277 -17.47 -9.37 -10.66
N PRO A 278 -18.28 -8.50 -11.32
CA PRO A 278 -18.59 -8.65 -12.74
C PRO A 278 -17.38 -8.83 -13.65
N ILE A 279 -16.29 -8.09 -13.40
CA ILE A 279 -15.07 -8.22 -14.20
C ILE A 279 -14.37 -9.58 -13.98
N VAL A 280 -14.37 -10.12 -12.76
CA VAL A 280 -13.83 -11.45 -12.46
C VAL A 280 -14.65 -12.54 -13.15
N VAL A 281 -15.97 -12.38 -13.14
CA VAL A 281 -16.91 -13.31 -13.78
C VAL A 281 -16.76 -13.28 -15.31
N ASP A 282 -16.71 -12.09 -15.90
CA ASP A 282 -16.53 -11.90 -17.34
C ASP A 282 -15.21 -12.48 -17.85
N LEU A 283 -14.14 -12.38 -17.05
CA LEU A 283 -12.84 -12.97 -17.33
C LEU A 283 -12.75 -14.48 -17.01
N LYS A 284 -13.84 -15.07 -16.49
CA LYS A 284 -13.93 -16.48 -16.06
C LYS A 284 -12.81 -16.84 -15.10
N ALA A 285 -12.54 -15.95 -14.15
CA ALA A 285 -11.41 -16.00 -13.24
C ALA A 285 -11.81 -16.18 -11.77
N GLN A 286 -13.03 -16.68 -11.49
CA GLN A 286 -13.51 -16.95 -10.14
C GLN A 286 -12.58 -17.92 -9.40
N ALA A 287 -12.29 -17.64 -8.14
CA ALA A 287 -11.47 -18.49 -7.27
C ALA A 287 -11.78 -18.18 -5.80
N PRO A 288 -11.41 -19.04 -4.84
CA PRO A 288 -11.63 -18.81 -3.41
C PRO A 288 -11.01 -17.51 -2.86
N SER A 289 -9.86 -17.08 -3.40
CA SER A 289 -9.08 -15.95 -2.86
C SER A 289 -8.71 -14.91 -3.91
N ALA A 290 -8.32 -13.71 -3.45
CA ALA A 290 -8.02 -12.57 -4.33
C ALA A 290 -6.75 -12.79 -5.16
N GLU A 291 -5.75 -13.45 -4.60
CA GLU A 291 -4.53 -13.85 -5.30
C GLU A 291 -4.79 -14.87 -6.40
N GLU A 292 -5.62 -15.88 -6.15
CA GLU A 292 -5.92 -16.91 -7.16
C GLU A 292 -6.77 -16.32 -8.30
N ARG A 293 -7.68 -15.39 -7.99
CA ARG A 293 -8.39 -14.62 -9.02
C ARG A 293 -7.42 -13.80 -9.86
N LEU A 294 -6.46 -13.12 -9.23
CA LEU A 294 -5.44 -12.34 -9.94
C LEU A 294 -4.54 -13.21 -10.82
N GLU A 295 -4.14 -14.39 -10.33
CA GLU A 295 -3.34 -15.36 -11.11
C GLU A 295 -4.09 -15.79 -12.37
N LYS A 296 -5.37 -16.20 -12.24
CA LYS A 296 -6.22 -16.57 -13.38
C LYS A 296 -6.41 -15.42 -14.38
N ILE A 297 -6.63 -14.20 -13.90
CA ILE A 297 -6.70 -13.02 -14.77
C ILE A 297 -5.37 -12.78 -15.48
N GLY A 298 -4.25 -12.90 -14.76
CA GLY A 298 -2.92 -12.75 -15.32
C GLY A 298 -2.62 -13.77 -16.43
N GLU A 299 -2.98 -15.04 -16.22
CA GLU A 299 -2.87 -16.10 -17.22
C GLU A 299 -3.69 -15.78 -18.48
N ARG A 300 -4.93 -15.29 -18.31
CA ARG A 300 -5.82 -14.90 -19.42
C ARG A 300 -5.21 -13.85 -20.33
N VAL A 301 -4.48 -12.90 -19.77
CA VAL A 301 -3.88 -11.77 -20.52
C VAL A 301 -2.39 -11.94 -20.81
N GLY A 302 -1.83 -13.13 -20.53
CA GLY A 302 -0.42 -13.45 -20.79
C GLY A 302 0.57 -12.70 -19.88
N LEU A 303 0.13 -12.18 -18.74
CA LEU A 303 0.96 -11.47 -17.77
C LEU A 303 0.81 -12.07 -16.37
N PRO A 304 1.72 -12.95 -15.92
CA PRO A 304 1.54 -13.64 -14.65
C PRO A 304 1.63 -12.67 -13.46
N ALA A 305 0.79 -12.92 -12.45
CA ALA A 305 0.87 -12.28 -11.15
C ALA A 305 2.18 -12.62 -10.43
N HIS A 306 2.52 -11.86 -9.39
CA HIS A 306 3.69 -12.20 -8.58
C HIS A 306 3.43 -13.48 -7.77
N SER A 307 4.39 -14.40 -7.70
CA SER A 307 4.24 -15.69 -6.97
C SER A 307 3.99 -15.57 -5.46
N LYS A 308 4.26 -14.38 -4.91
CA LYS A 308 4.01 -14.02 -3.50
C LYS A 308 2.78 -13.12 -3.31
N SER A 309 1.86 -13.08 -4.27
CA SER A 309 0.69 -12.19 -4.23
C SER A 309 -0.15 -12.36 -2.96
N HIS A 310 -0.35 -13.60 -2.51
CA HIS A 310 -0.99 -13.90 -1.23
C HIS A 310 -0.37 -13.09 -0.07
N SER A 311 0.95 -13.16 0.10
CA SER A 311 1.64 -12.46 1.20
C SER A 311 1.57 -10.94 1.06
N TYR A 312 1.61 -10.40 -0.15
CA TYR A 312 1.48 -8.97 -0.36
C TYR A 312 0.08 -8.44 -0.03
N ILE A 313 -0.97 -9.20 -0.35
CA ILE A 313 -2.36 -8.82 -0.02
C ILE A 313 -2.54 -8.73 1.50
N HIS A 314 -2.11 -9.78 2.23
CA HIS A 314 -2.13 -9.80 3.69
C HIS A 314 -1.29 -8.67 4.32
N LEU A 315 -0.06 -8.45 3.82
CA LEU A 315 0.79 -7.35 4.28
C LEU A 315 0.13 -5.99 4.07
N ALA A 316 -0.54 -5.76 2.94
CA ALA A 316 -1.20 -4.49 2.67
C ALA A 316 -2.23 -4.14 3.75
N GLU A 317 -3.07 -5.11 4.11
CA GLU A 317 -4.15 -4.91 5.09
C GLU A 317 -3.64 -4.76 6.52
N ALA A 318 -2.59 -5.51 6.88
CA ALA A 318 -2.03 -5.48 8.23
C ALA A 318 -1.12 -4.27 8.46
N MET A 319 -0.26 -3.92 7.49
CA MET A 319 0.71 -2.83 7.64
C MET A 319 0.07 -1.43 7.61
N SER A 320 -0.99 -1.24 6.82
CA SER A 320 -1.67 0.06 6.71
C SER A 320 -2.04 0.69 8.06
N PRO A 321 -2.82 0.01 8.93
CA PRO A 321 -3.18 0.54 10.24
C PRO A 321 -1.98 0.66 11.20
N ILE A 322 -1.02 -0.27 11.16
CA ILE A 322 0.16 -0.23 12.03
C ILE A 322 1.04 0.97 11.71
N LEU A 323 1.34 1.23 10.42
CA LEU A 323 2.15 2.39 10.05
C LEU A 323 1.41 3.70 10.34
N ARG A 324 0.08 3.76 10.20
CA ARG A 324 -0.70 4.93 10.63
C ARG A 324 -0.61 5.17 12.13
N ALA A 325 -0.72 4.11 12.94
CA ALA A 325 -0.57 4.22 14.40
C ALA A 325 0.85 4.66 14.80
N ILE A 326 1.88 4.16 14.11
CA ILE A 326 3.25 4.64 14.25
C ILE A 326 3.33 6.14 13.92
N GLU A 327 2.75 6.58 12.80
CA GLU A 327 2.72 8.00 12.40
C GLU A 327 1.92 8.91 13.35
N ASN A 328 1.01 8.35 14.14
CA ASN A 328 0.29 9.03 15.22
C ASN A 328 1.05 9.04 16.55
N ALA A 329 2.25 8.43 16.59
CA ALA A 329 3.08 8.25 17.77
C ALA A 329 2.48 7.31 18.83
N ASP A 330 1.56 6.44 18.46
CA ASP A 330 0.81 5.56 19.38
C ASP A 330 1.71 4.57 20.13
N PHE A 331 2.92 4.31 19.64
CA PHE A 331 3.88 3.35 20.21
C PHE A 331 5.21 3.97 20.63
N ASN A 332 5.31 5.30 20.67
CA ASN A 332 6.58 6.01 20.89
C ASN A 332 7.01 6.05 22.38
N THR A 333 6.33 5.33 23.27
CA THR A 333 6.67 5.28 24.70
C THR A 333 6.74 3.84 25.19
N GLU A 334 7.57 3.60 26.21
CA GLU A 334 7.68 2.30 26.88
C GLU A 334 6.33 1.80 27.41
N ALA A 335 5.48 2.70 27.92
CA ALA A 335 4.16 2.34 28.41
C ALA A 335 3.21 1.82 27.31
N THR A 336 3.38 2.29 26.08
CA THR A 336 2.53 1.93 24.94
C THR A 336 3.08 0.78 24.09
N ALA A 337 4.38 0.51 24.16
CA ALA A 337 5.05 -0.57 23.42
C ALA A 337 4.44 -1.96 23.68
N PRO A 338 4.01 -2.33 24.91
CA PRO A 338 3.33 -3.60 25.17
C PRO A 338 2.09 -3.87 24.33
N THR A 339 1.42 -2.83 23.82
CA THR A 339 0.25 -2.99 22.92
C THR A 339 0.61 -3.79 21.67
N LEU A 340 1.86 -3.75 21.20
CA LEU A 340 2.30 -4.43 19.98
C LEU A 340 2.45 -5.94 20.14
N TYR A 341 2.64 -6.43 21.37
CA TYR A 341 2.93 -7.85 21.62
C TYR A 341 2.04 -8.52 22.67
N SER A 342 1.27 -7.75 23.44
CA SER A 342 0.26 -8.26 24.39
C SER A 342 -0.99 -8.76 23.65
N PRO A 343 -1.73 -9.76 24.16
CA PRO A 343 -2.93 -10.29 23.50
C PRO A 343 -3.98 -9.21 23.23
N ASN A 344 -4.10 -8.80 21.97
CA ASN A 344 -5.08 -7.84 21.45
C ASN A 344 -5.06 -7.87 19.90
N ALA A 345 -5.96 -7.11 19.27
CA ALA A 345 -6.06 -7.01 17.81
C ALA A 345 -4.83 -6.39 17.12
N ILE A 346 -4.06 -5.54 17.81
CA ILE A 346 -2.81 -4.95 17.28
C ILE A 346 -1.73 -6.02 17.19
N ARG A 347 -1.58 -6.86 18.21
CA ARG A 347 -0.66 -8.01 18.19
C ARG A 347 -0.99 -8.97 17.06
N GLU A 348 -2.27 -9.27 16.83
CA GLU A 348 -2.69 -10.15 15.73
C GLU A 348 -2.21 -9.61 14.37
N ARG A 349 -2.38 -8.30 14.13
CA ARG A 349 -1.87 -7.63 12.93
C ARG A 349 -0.34 -7.66 12.86
N MET A 350 0.35 -7.39 13.97
CA MET A 350 1.82 -7.46 14.02
C MET A 350 2.33 -8.87 13.69
N MET A 351 1.64 -9.90 14.16
CA MET A 351 1.97 -11.30 13.88
C MET A 351 1.77 -11.67 12.40
N GLU A 352 0.71 -11.14 11.79
CA GLU A 352 0.46 -11.27 10.36
C GLU A 352 1.58 -10.58 9.55
N ILE A 353 1.96 -9.36 9.93
CA ILE A 353 3.08 -8.63 9.32
C ILE A 353 4.37 -9.45 9.43
N ILE A 354 4.77 -9.86 10.63
CA ILE A 354 6.01 -10.62 10.88
C ILE A 354 6.05 -11.88 10.00
N THR A 355 4.94 -12.60 9.90
CA THR A 355 4.84 -13.85 9.15
C THR A 355 4.95 -13.60 7.64
N HIS A 356 4.10 -12.74 7.08
CA HIS A 356 4.09 -12.50 5.64
C HIS A 356 5.29 -11.67 5.15
N TRP A 357 5.86 -10.79 5.99
CA TRP A 357 7.09 -10.07 5.67
C TRP A 357 8.28 -11.03 5.53
N SER A 358 8.36 -12.02 6.43
CA SER A 358 9.40 -13.06 6.35
C SER A 358 9.27 -13.88 5.06
N ILE A 359 8.04 -14.22 4.64
CA ILE A 359 7.78 -14.93 3.38
C ILE A 359 8.12 -14.04 2.17
N ALA A 360 7.68 -12.79 2.17
CA ALA A 360 7.86 -11.85 1.07
C ALA A 360 9.34 -11.53 0.83
N THR A 361 10.10 -11.26 1.89
CA THR A 361 11.51 -10.87 1.80
C THR A 361 12.49 -12.03 1.86
N GLY A 362 12.07 -13.20 2.35
CA GLY A 362 12.95 -14.34 2.63
C GLY A 362 13.84 -14.15 3.87
N ARG A 363 13.67 -13.07 4.63
CA ARG A 363 14.43 -12.80 5.86
C ARG A 363 13.61 -13.26 7.06
N ASP A 364 14.16 -14.16 7.86
CA ASP A 364 13.47 -14.68 9.04
C ASP A 364 13.48 -13.64 10.16
N MET A 365 12.31 -13.08 10.47
CA MET A 365 12.10 -12.14 11.59
C MET A 365 12.02 -12.85 12.94
N LYS A 366 11.72 -14.15 12.95
CA LYS A 366 11.59 -14.98 14.16
C LYS A 366 12.94 -15.56 14.59
N ALA A 367 13.88 -15.68 13.66
CA ALA A 367 15.26 -16.08 13.97
C ALA A 367 15.98 -15.05 14.85
N ARG A 368 16.74 -15.55 15.82
CA ARG A 368 17.70 -14.73 16.57
C ARG A 368 18.79 -14.25 15.60
N LYS A 369 19.21 -12.99 15.75
CA LYS A 369 20.37 -12.46 15.03
C LYS A 369 21.60 -13.26 15.51
N VAL A 370 22.04 -14.23 14.72
CA VAL A 370 23.28 -14.96 14.99
C VAL A 370 24.42 -14.04 14.58
N THR A 371 25.03 -13.37 15.55
CA THR A 371 26.34 -12.77 15.35
C THR A 371 27.29 -13.95 15.14
N VAL A 372 27.70 -14.20 13.89
CA VAL A 372 28.83 -15.08 13.64
C VAL A 372 30.05 -14.33 14.18
N SER A 373 30.38 -14.56 15.44
CA SER A 373 31.69 -14.20 15.97
C SER A 373 32.70 -14.85 15.05
N GLY A 374 33.43 -14.03 14.30
CA GLY A 374 34.45 -14.51 13.38
C GLY A 374 35.33 -15.49 14.12
N GLN A 375 35.36 -16.74 13.66
CA GLN A 375 36.43 -17.66 14.03
C GLN A 375 37.72 -16.92 13.71
N THR A 376 38.47 -16.56 14.74
CA THR A 376 39.89 -16.27 14.64
C THR A 376 40.54 -17.44 13.91
N LEU A 377 40.88 -17.23 12.64
CA LEU A 377 41.75 -18.12 11.88
C LEU A 377 43.05 -18.30 12.68
N PRO A 378 43.51 -19.54 12.92
CA PRO A 378 44.81 -19.76 13.54
C PRO A 378 45.93 -19.21 12.66
N GLY A 379 46.68 -18.25 13.22
CA GLY A 379 48.03 -17.82 12.89
C GLY A 379 48.54 -18.00 11.46
N THR A 380 48.51 -16.92 10.67
CA THR A 380 49.42 -16.78 9.52
C THR A 380 50.82 -16.47 10.07
N VAL A 381 51.76 -17.39 9.87
CA VAL A 381 53.18 -17.22 10.23
C VAL A 381 53.73 -16.00 9.48
N SER A 382 54.17 -15.00 10.24
CA SER A 382 54.80 -13.79 9.70
C SER A 382 56.16 -14.14 9.07
N ARG A 383 56.31 -13.84 7.78
CA ARG A 383 57.58 -13.92 7.04
C ARG A 383 58.44 -12.69 7.39
N PRO A 384 59.76 -12.84 7.63
CA PRO A 384 60.61 -11.72 8.04
C PRO A 384 60.83 -10.72 6.89
N PRO A 385 61.16 -9.45 7.22
CA PRO A 385 61.23 -8.38 6.24
C PRO A 385 62.47 -8.48 5.36
N VAL A 386 62.29 -8.26 4.06
CA VAL A 386 63.36 -8.11 3.08
C VAL A 386 64.00 -6.75 3.30
N THR A 387 65.26 -6.74 3.73
CA THR A 387 66.11 -5.55 3.83
C THR A 387 66.51 -5.07 2.44
N ASN A 388 65.95 -3.94 1.99
CA ASN A 388 66.41 -3.26 0.78
C ASN A 388 67.74 -2.56 1.04
N GLY A 389 68.82 -3.10 0.47
CA GLY A 389 70.16 -2.52 0.48
C GLY A 389 70.21 -1.21 -0.33
N ARG A 390 70.79 -0.18 0.29
CA ARG A 390 71.11 1.13 -0.31
C ARG A 390 72.45 1.02 -1.06
N PRO A 391 72.59 1.50 -2.31
CA PRO A 391 73.87 1.47 -3.02
C PRO A 391 74.81 2.58 -2.49
N PRO A 392 76.14 2.35 -2.43
CA PRO A 392 77.08 3.36 -1.97
C PRO A 392 77.35 4.42 -3.05
N VAL A 393 77.36 5.67 -2.59
CA VAL A 393 77.69 6.88 -3.35
C VAL A 393 79.21 6.94 -3.55
N VAL A 394 79.62 7.08 -4.80
CA VAL A 394 81.00 7.40 -5.21
C VAL A 394 81.34 8.82 -4.75
N ARG A 395 82.45 8.99 -4.03
CA ARG A 395 83.10 10.30 -3.84
C ARG A 395 84.48 10.28 -4.50
N GLN A 396 84.72 11.29 -5.30
CA GLN A 396 86.02 11.72 -5.80
C GLN A 396 86.87 12.24 -4.64
N GLU A 397 88.06 11.69 -4.46
CA GLU A 397 89.39 12.34 -4.55
C GLU A 397 90.48 11.31 -4.19
#